data_AF-A0ABD0XUV3-F1
#
_entry.id   AF-A0ABD0XUV3-F1
#
_cell.length_a   1.000
_cell.length_b   1.000
_cell.length_c   1.000
_cell.angle_alpha   90.00
_cell.angle_beta   90.00
_cell.angle_gamma   90.00
#
_symmetry.space_group_name_H-M   'P 1'
#
loop_
_entity.id
_entity.type
_entity.pdbx_description
1 polymer ?
#
loop_
_entity_poly.entity_id
_entity_poly.type
_entity_poly.pdbx_seq_one_letter_code
_entity_poly.pdbx_strand_id
1 'polypeptide(L)'
;VEKFYSRHYPDKEEGLRVLEALLRSGATTEGPNKTARAAVFLLHRALRDKVFSVYSLASSVVTYFFSHYITNKVSTAEITRSVDKILPELLSKSGDSTPRVHNTAVHTILSMAHSQELRYGTRVHRIYLSDGRSTFCCL
;
A
#
# COMPACT_ATOMS: atom_id res chain seq x y z
N VAL A 1 -7.43 -9.97 -13.25
CA VAL A 1 -8.25 -9.70 -12.04
C VAL A 1 -8.78 -10.99 -11.41
N GLU A 2 -9.16 -11.99 -12.20
CA GLU A 2 -9.69 -13.30 -11.74
C GLU A 2 -8.82 -14.00 -10.68
N LYS A 3 -7.50 -13.97 -10.85
CA LYS A 3 -6.53 -14.54 -9.90
C LYS A 3 -6.63 -13.97 -8.47
N PHE A 4 -7.04 -12.71 -8.30
CA PHE A 4 -7.22 -12.07 -6.98
C PHE A 4 -8.48 -12.54 -6.23
N TYR A 5 -9.39 -13.22 -6.92
CA TYR A 5 -10.64 -13.77 -6.36
C TYR A 5 -10.58 -15.29 -6.15
N SER A 6 -9.49 -15.95 -6.54
CA SER A 6 -9.31 -17.38 -6.29
C SER A 6 -9.29 -17.69 -4.79
N ARG A 7 -9.79 -18.87 -4.43
CA ARG A 7 -9.67 -19.41 -3.07
C ARG A 7 -8.24 -19.83 -2.74
N HIS A 8 -7.42 -20.09 -3.76
CA HIS A 8 -6.05 -20.55 -3.58
C HIS A 8 -5.11 -19.34 -3.45
N TYR A 9 -4.35 -19.30 -2.35
CA TYR A 9 -3.41 -18.22 -2.09
C TYR A 9 -2.28 -18.10 -3.14
N PRO A 10 -1.77 -19.17 -3.77
CA PRO A 10 -0.72 -19.04 -4.80
C PRO A 10 -1.19 -18.26 -6.01
N ASP A 11 -2.46 -18.42 -6.41
CA ASP A 11 -3.03 -17.65 -7.52
C ASP A 11 -3.05 -16.15 -7.20
N LYS A 12 -3.36 -15.78 -5.95
CA LYS A 12 -3.36 -14.39 -5.50
C LYS A 12 -1.95 -13.81 -5.52
N GLU A 13 -0.95 -14.58 -5.05
CA GLU A 13 0.45 -14.16 -5.12
C GLU A 13 0.90 -13.95 -6.56
N GLU A 14 0.55 -14.87 -7.46
CA GLU A 14 0.87 -14.73 -8.87
C GLU A 14 0.20 -13.50 -9.48
N GLY A 15 -1.05 -13.22 -9.10
CA GLY A 15 -1.74 -11.98 -9.47
C GLY A 15 -1.01 -10.72 -9.01
N LEU A 16 -0.46 -10.72 -7.79
CA LEU A 16 0.33 -9.61 -7.24
C LEU A 16 1.68 -9.46 -7.95
N ARG A 17 2.38 -10.56 -8.28
CA ARG A 17 3.64 -10.51 -9.04
C ARG A 17 3.43 -9.94 -10.44
N VAL A 18 2.35 -10.34 -11.11
CA VAL A 18 1.97 -9.78 -12.41
C VAL A 18 1.64 -8.29 -12.29
N LEU A 19 0.90 -7.87 -11.25
CA LEU A 19 0.62 -6.46 -10.99
C LEU A 19 1.90 -5.65 -10.78
N GLU A 20 2.84 -6.16 -9.97
CA GLU A 20 4.14 -5.54 -9.74
C GLU A 20 4.93 -5.37 -11.03
N ALA A 21 5.00 -6.42 -11.86
CA ALA A 21 5.68 -6.39 -13.15
C ALA A 21 5.04 -5.36 -14.10
N LEU A 22 3.71 -5.26 -14.12
CA LEU A 22 3.00 -4.24 -14.90
C LEU A 22 3.33 -2.82 -14.42
N LEU A 23 3.31 -2.57 -13.10
CA LEU A 23 3.69 -1.28 -12.53
C LEU A 23 5.14 -0.91 -12.87
N ARG A 24 6.06 -1.88 -12.84
CA ARG A 24 7.48 -1.70 -13.18
C ARG A 24 7.70 -1.45 -14.67
N SER A 25 7.00 -2.17 -15.53
CA SER A 25 7.07 -1.99 -16.98
C SER A 25 6.45 -0.66 -17.43
N GLY A 26 5.51 -0.11 -16.65
CA GLY A 26 4.77 1.10 -17.03
C GLY A 26 3.85 0.90 -18.23
N ALA A 27 3.63 -0.34 -18.67
CA ALA A 27 2.82 -0.70 -19.84
C ALA A 27 1.32 -0.62 -19.49
N THR A 28 0.83 0.60 -19.27
CA THR A 28 -0.57 0.84 -18.93
C THR A 28 -1.30 1.50 -20.10
N THR A 29 -2.28 0.82 -20.68
CA THR A 29 -3.09 1.31 -21.80
C THR A 29 -4.08 2.40 -21.40
N GLU A 30 -4.52 2.41 -20.13
CA GLU A 30 -5.60 3.24 -19.60
C GLU A 30 -5.13 4.53 -18.89
N GLY A 31 -3.83 4.82 -18.97
CA GLY A 31 -3.19 5.97 -18.32
C GLY A 31 -2.83 5.75 -16.85
N PRO A 32 -1.91 6.57 -16.30
CA PRO A 32 -1.29 6.31 -15.00
C PRO A 32 -2.27 6.42 -13.83
N ASN A 33 -3.22 7.37 -13.88
CA ASN A 33 -4.20 7.60 -12.81
C ASN A 33 -5.25 6.48 -12.70
N LYS A 34 -5.78 5.97 -13.83
CA LYS A 34 -6.72 4.84 -13.78
C LYS A 34 -6.04 3.57 -13.27
N THR A 35 -4.80 3.34 -13.72
CA THR A 35 -3.99 2.20 -13.28
C THR A 35 -3.64 2.30 -11.81
N ALA A 36 -3.29 3.49 -11.31
CA ALA A 36 -3.07 3.74 -9.89
C ALA A 36 -4.30 3.35 -9.07
N ARG A 37 -5.50 3.80 -9.47
CA ARG A 37 -6.76 3.47 -8.79
C ARG A 37 -7.04 1.97 -8.77
N ALA A 38 -6.83 1.29 -9.89
CA ALA A 38 -7.02 -0.16 -9.98
C ALA A 38 -6.00 -0.91 -9.10
N ALA A 39 -4.73 -0.52 -9.15
CA ALA A 39 -3.67 -1.11 -8.34
C ALA A 39 -3.94 -0.95 -6.85
N VAL A 40 -4.29 0.25 -6.40
CA VAL A 40 -4.61 0.54 -4.99
C VAL A 40 -5.80 -0.27 -4.50
N PHE A 41 -6.83 -0.44 -5.32
CA PHE A 41 -7.98 -1.27 -4.95
C PHE A 41 -7.59 -2.74 -4.73
N LEU A 42 -6.73 -3.28 -5.60
CA LEU A 42 -6.22 -4.64 -5.48
C LEU A 42 -5.30 -4.79 -4.25
N LEU A 43 -4.40 -3.83 -4.03
CA LEU A 43 -3.50 -3.81 -2.89
C LEU A 43 -4.26 -3.70 -1.56
N HIS A 44 -5.25 -2.82 -1.47
CA HIS A 44 -6.13 -2.70 -0.30
C HIS A 44 -6.79 -4.05 0.05
N ARG A 45 -7.23 -4.82 -0.95
CA ARG A 45 -7.78 -6.16 -0.71
C ARG A 45 -6.69 -7.16 -0.28
N ALA A 46 -5.52 -7.13 -0.91
CA ALA A 46 -4.42 -8.05 -0.62
C ALA A 46 -3.81 -7.84 0.78
N LEU A 47 -3.75 -6.59 1.25
CA LEU A 47 -3.29 -6.25 2.61
C LEU A 47 -4.21 -6.83 3.70
N ARG A 48 -5.48 -7.06 3.37
CA ARG A 48 -6.48 -7.65 4.28
C ARG A 48 -6.52 -9.17 4.22
N ASP A 49 -5.67 -9.80 3.40
CA ASP A 49 -5.63 -11.25 3.32
C ASP A 49 -5.15 -11.86 4.66
N LYS A 50 -5.60 -13.09 4.93
CA LYS A 50 -5.24 -13.84 6.13
C LYS A 50 -3.86 -14.50 5.99
N VAL A 51 -3.42 -14.74 4.76
CA VAL A 51 -2.17 -15.45 4.47
C VAL A 51 -1.00 -14.46 4.48
N PHE A 52 0.00 -14.72 5.34
CA PHE A 52 1.17 -13.83 5.49
C PHE A 52 1.97 -13.66 4.20
N SER A 53 2.12 -14.70 3.39
CA SER A 53 2.91 -14.63 2.16
C SER A 53 2.32 -13.64 1.15
N VAL A 54 0.99 -13.68 0.96
CA VAL A 54 0.23 -12.71 0.16
C VAL A 54 0.40 -11.29 0.71
N TYR A 55 0.29 -11.12 2.02
CA TYR A 55 0.49 -9.83 2.69
C TYR A 55 1.90 -9.29 2.47
N SER A 56 2.94 -10.08 2.72
CA SER A 56 4.34 -9.66 2.58
C SER A 56 4.65 -9.19 1.15
N LEU A 57 4.12 -9.90 0.15
CA LEU A 57 4.26 -9.53 -1.25
C LEU A 57 3.50 -8.22 -1.53
N ALA A 58 2.26 -8.09 -1.07
CA ALA A 58 1.48 -6.87 -1.22
C ALA A 58 2.19 -5.65 -0.59
N SER A 59 2.75 -5.81 0.61
CA SER A 59 3.54 -4.79 1.30
C SER A 59 4.76 -4.33 0.48
N SER A 60 5.48 -5.25 -0.15
CA SER A 60 6.59 -4.91 -1.05
C SER A 60 6.11 -4.13 -2.28
N VAL A 61 4.99 -4.54 -2.89
CA VAL A 61 4.40 -3.84 -4.04
C VAL A 61 3.92 -2.44 -3.65
N VAL A 62 3.34 -2.26 -2.46
CA VAL A 62 2.96 -0.95 -1.92
C VAL A 62 4.17 -0.04 -1.81
N THR A 63 5.27 -0.51 -1.22
CA THR A 63 6.50 0.28 -1.11
C THR A 63 7.02 0.69 -2.49
N TYR A 64 7.03 -0.23 -3.45
CA TYR A 64 7.43 0.08 -4.83
C TYR A 64 6.49 1.09 -5.51
N PHE A 65 5.18 0.94 -5.31
CA PHE A 65 4.16 1.81 -5.88
C PHE A 65 4.34 3.26 -5.42
N PHE A 66 4.51 3.49 -4.11
CA PHE A 66 4.69 4.85 -3.57
C PHE A 66 6.06 5.45 -3.92
N SER A 67 7.13 4.65 -3.91
CA SER A 67 8.48 5.16 -4.14
C SER A 67 8.81 5.38 -5.62
N HIS A 68 8.28 4.55 -6.54
CA HIS A 68 8.73 4.53 -7.95
C HIS A 68 7.60 4.81 -8.94
N TYR A 69 6.39 4.30 -8.70
CA TYR A 69 5.30 4.45 -9.67
C TYR A 69 4.61 5.81 -9.57
N ILE A 70 4.40 6.32 -8.36
CA ILE A 70 3.73 7.60 -8.13
C ILE A 70 4.58 8.78 -8.63
N THR A 71 5.89 8.72 -8.40
CA THR A 71 6.87 9.75 -8.74
C THR A 71 6.74 10.15 -10.22
N ASN A 72 6.32 11.40 -10.46
CA ASN A 72 6.12 12.02 -11.79
C ASN A 72 4.98 11.47 -12.68
N LYS A 73 4.15 10.51 -12.24
CA LYS A 73 3.11 9.91 -13.10
C LYS A 73 1.68 10.08 -12.59
N VAL A 74 1.46 10.23 -11.29
CA VAL A 74 0.13 10.21 -10.67
C VAL A 74 -0.20 11.58 -10.08
N SER A 75 -1.46 12.03 -10.23
CA SER A 75 -1.89 13.31 -9.67
C SER A 75 -1.96 13.28 -8.14
N THR A 76 -1.67 14.42 -7.49
CA THR A 76 -1.68 14.56 -6.03
C THR A 76 -2.99 14.12 -5.38
N ALA A 77 -4.14 14.38 -6.02
CA ALA A 77 -5.44 13.94 -5.55
C ALA A 77 -5.59 12.40 -5.49
N GLU A 78 -5.02 11.68 -6.46
CA GLU A 78 -5.01 10.21 -6.46
C GLU A 78 -3.99 9.66 -5.45
N ILE A 79 -2.85 10.34 -5.28
CA ILE A 79 -1.86 9.98 -4.25
C ILE A 79 -2.50 10.02 -2.86
N THR A 80 -3.18 11.13 -2.51
CA THR A 80 -3.87 11.27 -1.21
C THR A 80 -4.91 10.16 -1.02
N ARG A 81 -5.77 9.93 -2.01
CA ARG A 81 -6.76 8.82 -1.96
C ARG A 81 -6.13 7.45 -1.79
N SER A 82 -4.93 7.24 -2.35
CA SER A 82 -4.21 5.98 -2.24
C SER A 82 -3.67 5.76 -0.83
N VAL A 83 -3.08 6.81 -0.24
CA VAL A 83 -2.60 6.77 1.15
C VAL A 83 -3.76 6.56 2.12
N ASP A 84 -4.86 7.30 1.96
CA ASP A 84 -6.02 7.21 2.86
C ASP A 84 -6.64 5.80 2.93
N LYS A 85 -6.47 4.98 1.89
CA LYS A 85 -6.92 3.58 1.86
C LYS A 85 -5.90 2.59 2.40
N ILE A 86 -4.62 2.79 2.08
CA ILE A 86 -3.56 1.83 2.39
C ILE A 86 -3.05 2.01 3.83
N LEU A 87 -2.93 3.26 4.28
CA LEU A 87 -2.36 3.58 5.59
C LEU A 87 -3.17 2.99 6.77
N PRO A 88 -4.52 3.09 6.81
CA PRO A 88 -5.29 2.48 7.90
C PRO A 88 -5.13 0.96 7.97
N GLU A 89 -5.03 0.28 6.82
CA GLU A 89 -4.86 -1.17 6.77
C GLU A 89 -3.46 -1.58 7.28
N LEU A 90 -2.42 -0.85 6.90
CA LEU A 90 -1.07 -1.08 7.43
C LEU A 90 -0.98 -0.79 8.94
N LEU A 91 -1.62 0.28 9.41
CA LEU A 91 -1.69 0.60 10.84
C LEU A 91 -2.43 -0.50 11.61
N SER A 92 -3.54 -1.00 11.08
CA SER A 92 -4.25 -2.15 11.66
C SER A 92 -3.35 -3.38 11.75
N LYS A 93 -2.53 -3.66 10.72
CA LYS A 93 -1.56 -4.77 10.73
C LYS A 93 -0.35 -4.55 11.64
N SER A 94 0.01 -3.29 11.93
CA SER A 94 1.00 -2.99 12.96
C SER A 94 0.47 -3.27 14.37
N GLY A 95 -0.84 -3.34 14.58
CA GLY A 95 -1.43 -3.77 15.85
C GLY A 95 -1.51 -5.30 16.02
N ASP A 96 -1.03 -6.10 15.07
CA ASP A 96 -1.12 -7.56 15.11
C ASP A 96 -0.17 -8.16 16.17
N SER A 97 -0.62 -9.20 16.88
CA SER A 97 0.19 -9.88 17.90
C SER A 97 1.35 -10.69 17.30
N THR A 98 1.30 -10.97 15.99
CA THR A 98 2.35 -11.68 15.26
C THR A 98 3.52 -10.75 14.95
N PRO A 99 4.72 -10.94 15.54
CA PRO A 99 5.84 -10.00 15.39
C PRO A 99 6.28 -9.82 13.93
N ARG A 100 6.16 -10.88 13.13
CA ARG A 100 6.56 -10.87 11.72
C ARG A 100 5.66 -9.96 10.86
N VAL A 101 4.35 -9.98 11.13
CA VAL A 101 3.36 -9.11 10.46
C VAL A 101 3.59 -7.66 10.89
N HIS A 102 3.74 -7.45 12.20
CA HIS A 102 4.04 -6.16 12.81
C HIS A 102 5.28 -5.50 12.19
N ASN A 103 6.43 -6.18 12.21
CA ASN A 103 7.69 -5.65 11.66
C ASN A 103 7.56 -5.29 10.18
N THR A 104 6.88 -6.14 9.40
CA THR A 104 6.65 -5.88 7.98
C THR A 104 5.77 -4.65 7.78
N ALA A 105 4.69 -4.50 8.56
CA ALA A 105 3.80 -3.33 8.49
C ALA A 105 4.54 -2.03 8.81
N VAL A 106 5.27 -2.00 9.93
CA VAL A 106 6.05 -0.85 10.37
C VAL A 106 7.10 -0.47 9.31
N HIS A 107 7.84 -1.45 8.79
CA HIS A 107 8.82 -1.23 7.73
C HIS A 107 8.19 -0.61 6.47
N THR A 108 7.03 -1.11 6.04
CA THR A 108 6.30 -0.57 4.88
C THR A 108 5.84 0.86 5.12
N ILE A 109 5.28 1.17 6.29
CA ILE A 109 4.85 2.53 6.66
C ILE A 109 6.03 3.51 6.63
N LEU A 110 7.17 3.15 7.24
CA LEU A 110 8.38 3.97 7.23
C LEU A 110 8.90 4.19 5.80
N SER A 111 8.90 3.15 4.98
CA SER A 111 9.31 3.23 3.57
C SER A 111 8.40 4.16 2.76
N MET A 112 7.08 4.13 3.01
CA MET A 112 6.14 5.07 2.40
C MET A 112 6.43 6.51 2.86
N ALA A 113 6.66 6.74 4.16
CA ALA A 113 6.95 8.07 4.71
C ALA A 113 8.26 8.71 4.20
N HIS A 114 9.20 7.89 3.72
CA HIS A 114 10.43 8.36 3.07
C HIS A 114 10.20 8.87 1.63
N SER A 115 9.07 8.55 1.00
CA SER A 115 8.75 9.03 -0.34
C SER A 115 8.41 10.53 -0.31
N GLN A 116 9.23 11.35 -0.96
CA GLN A 116 9.16 12.81 -0.94
C GLN A 116 7.80 13.36 -1.42
N GLU A 117 7.15 12.69 -2.37
CA GLU A 117 5.83 13.06 -2.89
C GLU A 117 4.73 13.11 -1.81
N LEU A 118 4.80 12.23 -0.80
CA LEU A 118 3.86 12.23 0.33
C LEU A 118 4.10 13.39 1.29
N ARG A 119 5.34 13.90 1.36
CA ARG A 119 5.70 15.02 2.23
C ARG A 119 5.28 16.37 1.65
N TYR A 120 5.32 16.54 0.32
CA TYR A 120 4.98 17.81 -0.33
C TYR A 120 3.52 17.90 -0.79
N GLY A 121 2.89 16.79 -1.20
CA GLY A 121 1.51 16.78 -1.68
C GLY A 121 0.44 16.79 -0.58
N THR A 122 0.78 16.33 0.63
CA THR A 122 -0.21 16.04 1.67
C THR A 122 -0.32 17.17 2.69
N ARG A 123 -0.94 18.29 2.29
CA ARG A 123 -1.49 19.28 3.24
C ARG A 123 -2.62 18.70 4.14
N VAL A 124 -2.95 17.42 3.97
CA VAL A 124 -4.04 16.67 4.62
C VAL A 124 -3.59 15.96 5.91
N HIS A 125 -2.29 15.90 6.22
CA HIS A 125 -1.81 15.33 7.49
C HIS A 125 -2.01 16.27 8.71
N ARG A 126 -2.98 17.19 8.64
CA ARG A 126 -3.39 18.04 9.77
C ARG A 126 -4.62 17.48 10.52
N ILE A 127 -5.27 16.43 10.03
CA ILE A 127 -6.51 15.91 10.63
C ILE A 127 -6.30 14.59 11.39
N TYR A 128 -5.20 13.86 11.17
CA TYR A 128 -4.91 12.60 11.89
C TYR A 128 -4.01 12.76 13.12
N LEU A 129 -3.66 14.00 13.51
CA LEU A 129 -2.84 14.29 14.68
C LEU A 129 -3.47 15.34 15.63
N SER A 130 -4.79 15.52 15.57
CA SER A 130 -5.49 16.52 16.40
C SER A 130 -6.71 16.00 17.14
N ASP A 131 -6.97 14.69 17.12
CA ASP A 131 -7.98 14.10 18.01
C ASP A 131 -7.40 12.93 18.81
N GLY A 132 -6.97 13.27 20.03
CA GLY A 132 -7.24 12.47 21.22
C GLY A 132 -6.49 11.15 21.41
N ARG A 133 -5.45 11.21 22.27
CA ARG A 133 -5.04 10.14 23.21
C ARG A 133 -4.71 8.77 22.60
N SER A 134 -3.43 8.44 22.58
CA SER A 134 -2.86 7.36 23.40
C SER A 134 -1.42 7.08 22.95
N THR A 135 -0.48 7.31 23.86
CA THR A 135 0.76 6.52 24.02
C THR A 135 1.47 6.08 22.73
N PHE A 136 2.34 6.96 22.21
CA PHE A 136 3.63 6.49 21.72
C PHE A 136 4.40 5.96 22.93
N CYS A 137 4.19 4.69 23.26
CA CYS A 137 4.96 3.95 24.23
C CYS A 137 5.44 2.66 23.56
N CYS A 138 6.75 2.46 23.62
CA CYS A 138 7.51 1.27 23.21
C CYS A 138 7.71 1.06 21.70
N LEU A 139 8.81 1.60 21.17
CA LEU A 139 9.99 0.78 20.91
C LEU A 139 11.28 1.59 21.13
#